data_AF-X0YI12-F1
#
_entry.id   AF-X0YI12-F1
#
_cell.length_a   1.000
_cell.length_b   1.000
_cell.length_c   1.000
_cell.angle_alpha   90.00
_cell.angle_beta   90.00
_cell.angle_gamma   90.00
#
_symmetry.space_group_name_H-M   'P 1'
#
loop_
_entity.id
_entity.type
_entity.pdbx_description
1 polymer ?
#
loop_
_entity_poly.entity_id
_entity_poly.type
_entity_poly.pdbx_seq_one_letter_code
_entity_poly.pdbx_strand_id
1 'polypeptide(L)'
;LWRNTEKVEFAGNSPENRKVYSHDLMTKEALGFVRRAAEGSKPFFLYAAYTIPHGKLHPPDDKPYGDKPWSQAEKNYAAMVTRMDRDVGRLLALLKELGIDEHTVVFFCSDNGWTPSYCGAKSEFKSGGPLRGNKGNLYEGGIRVPMLVRWPGRITPGAVSDQVWAFWDFLPTAADIAGADPPVGIDGLSMLPAILGREQRQQHEFLYWEFRTGGFQQAV
;
A
#
# COMPACT_ATOMS: atom_id res chain seq x y z
N LEU A 1 3.06 5.07 -16.93
CA LEU A 1 2.14 4.62 -15.86
C LEU A 1 0.85 4.13 -16.51
N TRP A 2 -0.05 3.50 -15.77
CA TRP A 2 -1.36 3.09 -16.29
C TRP A 2 -2.47 3.85 -15.56
N ARG A 3 -3.46 4.30 -16.31
CA ARG A 3 -4.75 4.81 -15.82
C ARG A 3 -5.81 3.81 -16.28
N ASN A 4 -6.30 2.98 -15.36
CA ASN A 4 -7.12 1.83 -15.70
C ASN A 4 -6.43 0.97 -16.78
N THR A 5 -7.06 0.79 -17.94
CA THR A 5 -6.54 0.02 -19.08
C THR A 5 -5.70 0.85 -20.05
N GLU A 6 -5.51 2.16 -19.80
CA GLU A 6 -4.80 3.06 -20.70
C GLU A 6 -3.38 3.33 -20.21
N LYS A 7 -2.39 3.13 -21.09
CA LYS A 7 -1.01 3.51 -20.81
C LYS A 7 -0.87 5.03 -20.93
N VAL A 8 -0.42 5.66 -19.85
CA VAL A 8 -0.11 7.09 -19.78
C VAL A 8 1.39 7.28 -19.89
N GLU A 9 1.81 7.99 -20.95
CA GLU A 9 3.20 8.42 -21.16
C GLU A 9 3.40 9.86 -20.66
N PHE A 10 4.56 10.13 -20.07
CA PHE A 10 4.89 11.46 -19.55
C PHE A 10 5.88 12.15 -20.48
N ALA A 11 5.35 12.92 -21.43
CA ALA A 11 6.15 13.74 -22.32
C ALA A 11 7.07 14.65 -21.50
N GLY A 12 8.37 14.64 -21.82
CA GLY A 12 9.37 15.49 -21.16
C GLY A 12 10.12 14.85 -19.99
N ASN A 13 9.83 13.60 -19.63
CA ASN A 13 10.76 12.79 -18.85
C ASN A 13 11.69 12.01 -19.79
N SER A 14 13.00 12.15 -19.59
CA SER A 14 14.07 11.39 -20.26
C SER A 14 15.14 11.04 -19.21
N PRO A 15 16.19 10.27 -19.53
CA PRO A 15 17.30 10.08 -18.60
C PRO A 15 17.91 11.41 -18.10
N GLU A 16 17.84 12.47 -18.92
CA GLU A 16 18.39 13.81 -18.69
C GLU A 16 17.34 14.81 -18.16
N ASN A 17 16.04 14.51 -18.27
CA ASN A 17 14.96 15.45 -17.95
C ASN A 17 13.94 14.82 -16.99
N ARG A 18 13.64 15.49 -15.88
CA ARG A 18 12.79 14.96 -14.79
C ARG A 18 11.71 15.97 -14.41
N LYS A 19 10.86 16.33 -15.37
CA LYS A 19 9.81 17.35 -15.19
C LYS A 19 8.65 16.88 -14.32
N VAL A 20 8.33 15.60 -14.40
CA VAL A 20 7.10 15.05 -13.83
C VAL A 20 7.45 13.94 -12.84
N TYR A 21 6.92 14.06 -11.63
CA TYR A 21 7.02 13.02 -10.61
C TYR A 21 5.76 12.16 -10.61
N SER A 22 5.93 10.84 -10.83
CA SER A 22 4.82 9.89 -10.99
C SER A 22 3.83 9.94 -9.83
N HIS A 23 4.33 9.99 -8.60
CA HIS A 23 3.51 10.04 -7.39
C HIS A 23 2.55 11.23 -7.39
N ASP A 24 3.03 12.42 -7.75
CA ASP A 24 2.22 13.65 -7.72
C ASP A 24 1.06 13.57 -8.72
N LEU A 25 1.30 12.98 -9.89
CA LEU A 25 0.24 12.72 -10.86
C LEU A 25 -0.75 11.69 -10.37
N MET A 26 -0.27 10.57 -9.81
CA MET A 26 -1.15 9.53 -9.26
C MET A 26 -2.03 10.08 -8.14
N THR A 27 -1.47 10.89 -7.23
CA THR A 27 -2.22 11.56 -6.17
C THR A 27 -3.24 12.53 -6.75
N LYS A 28 -2.85 13.37 -7.73
CA LYS A 28 -3.79 14.30 -8.38
C LYS A 28 -4.98 13.56 -9.00
N GLU A 29 -4.73 12.45 -9.69
CA GLU A 29 -5.77 11.63 -10.31
C GLU A 29 -6.64 10.92 -9.28
N ALA A 30 -6.06 10.36 -8.22
CA ALA A 30 -6.79 9.73 -7.12
C ALA A 30 -7.77 10.70 -6.45
N LEU A 31 -7.30 11.91 -6.08
CA LEU A 31 -8.14 12.95 -5.49
C LEU A 31 -9.24 13.41 -6.47
N GLY A 32 -8.88 13.59 -7.75
CA GLY A 32 -9.85 13.96 -8.78
C GLY A 32 -10.92 12.88 -9.01
N PHE A 33 -10.52 11.61 -8.98
CA PHE A 33 -11.44 10.48 -9.08
C PHE A 33 -12.43 10.47 -7.92
N VAL A 34 -11.96 10.61 -6.67
CA VAL A 34 -12.83 10.62 -5.48
C VAL A 34 -13.83 11.76 -5.54
N ARG A 35 -13.42 12.98 -5.96
CA ARG A 35 -14.34 14.11 -6.14
C ARG A 35 -15.46 13.78 -7.13
N ARG A 36 -15.11 13.27 -8.31
CA ARG A 36 -16.11 12.89 -9.33
C ARG A 36 -17.00 11.73 -8.87
N ALA A 37 -16.43 10.76 -8.16
CA ALA A 37 -17.18 9.62 -7.66
C ALA A 37 -18.20 10.03 -6.59
N ALA A 38 -17.85 10.98 -5.72
CA ALA A 38 -18.73 11.50 -4.68
C ALA A 38 -19.93 12.29 -5.21
N GLU A 39 -19.86 12.81 -6.44
CA GLU A 39 -21.00 13.46 -7.12
C GLU A 39 -22.03 12.43 -7.62
N GLY A 40 -21.64 11.16 -7.74
CA GLY A 40 -22.50 10.07 -8.19
C GLY A 40 -23.25 9.37 -7.06
N SER A 41 -24.23 8.54 -7.42
CA SER A 41 -24.98 7.69 -6.47
C SER A 41 -24.43 6.26 -6.35
N LYS A 42 -23.46 5.88 -7.19
CA LYS A 42 -22.88 4.53 -7.22
C LYS A 42 -21.69 4.45 -6.27
N PRO A 43 -21.48 3.31 -5.59
CA PRO A 43 -20.24 3.07 -4.86
C PRO A 43 -19.04 3.07 -5.83
N PHE A 44 -17.86 3.36 -5.32
CA PHE A 44 -16.63 3.38 -6.09
C PHE A 44 -15.57 2.45 -5.49
N PHE A 45 -14.62 2.05 -6.34
CA PHE A 45 -13.39 1.38 -5.93
C PHE A 45 -12.20 2.15 -6.50
N LEU A 46 -11.22 2.45 -5.64
CA LEU A 46 -9.98 3.11 -6.02
C LEU A 46 -8.80 2.24 -5.61
N TYR A 47 -8.03 1.77 -6.59
CA TYR A 47 -6.73 1.15 -6.36
C TYR A 47 -5.61 2.17 -6.63
N ALA A 48 -5.12 2.83 -5.58
CA ALA A 48 -4.05 3.81 -5.64
C ALA A 48 -2.67 3.14 -5.45
N ALA A 49 -2.17 2.47 -6.50
CA ALA A 49 -0.91 1.71 -6.47
C ALA A 49 0.34 2.61 -6.58
N TYR A 50 0.66 3.36 -5.52
CA TYR A 50 1.80 4.27 -5.54
C TYR A 50 3.13 3.58 -5.87
N THR A 51 3.96 4.27 -6.64
CA THR A 51 5.28 3.76 -7.08
C THR A 51 6.41 4.06 -6.11
N ILE A 52 6.19 4.96 -5.14
CA ILE A 52 7.19 5.30 -4.14
C ILE A 52 7.02 4.40 -2.91
N PRO A 53 8.10 4.00 -2.22
CA PRO A 53 9.49 4.43 -2.40
C PRO A 53 10.32 3.55 -3.36
N HIS A 54 9.69 2.81 -4.28
CA HIS A 54 10.40 1.89 -5.18
C HIS A 54 11.29 2.62 -6.21
N GLY A 55 12.45 2.02 -6.51
CA GLY A 55 13.28 2.37 -7.66
C GLY A 55 14.44 3.31 -7.31
N LYS A 56 14.84 4.15 -8.27
CA LYS A 56 15.89 5.15 -8.04
C LYS A 56 15.34 6.20 -7.06
N LEU A 57 16.03 6.42 -5.94
CA LEU A 57 15.66 7.37 -4.89
C LEU A 57 15.90 8.82 -5.33
N HIS A 58 15.07 9.28 -6.26
CA HIS A 58 15.16 10.61 -6.87
C HIS A 58 13.83 11.37 -6.70
N PRO A 59 13.42 11.68 -5.46
CA PRO A 59 12.33 12.63 -5.26
C PRO A 59 12.71 14.01 -5.82
N PRO A 60 11.72 14.89 -6.06
CA PRO A 60 12.00 16.27 -6.49
C PRO A 60 12.87 17.06 -5.50
N ASP A 61 12.79 16.71 -4.21
CA ASP A 61 13.52 17.31 -3.12
C ASP A 61 13.65 16.31 -1.96
N ASP A 62 14.57 16.57 -1.04
CA ASP A 62 14.85 15.74 0.14
C ASP A 62 14.28 16.33 1.45
N LYS A 63 13.36 17.31 1.35
CA LYS A 63 12.82 17.99 2.52
C LYS A 63 11.85 17.07 3.28
N PRO A 64 11.73 17.23 4.61
CA PRO A 64 12.46 18.19 5.46
C PRO A 64 13.82 17.66 5.97
N TYR A 65 14.43 16.69 5.29
CA TYR A 65 15.58 15.93 5.83
C TYR A 65 16.95 16.44 5.38
N GLY A 66 17.02 17.54 4.62
CA GLY A 66 18.26 18.11 4.10
C GLY A 66 19.37 18.28 5.15
N ASP A 67 19.02 18.70 6.38
CA ASP A 67 19.97 18.93 7.47
C ASP A 67 20.29 17.69 8.32
N LYS A 68 19.69 16.54 8.01
CA LYS A 68 19.95 15.30 8.78
C LYS A 68 21.35 14.75 8.47
N PRO A 69 22.04 14.16 9.45
CA PRO A 69 23.33 13.51 9.25
C PRO A 69 23.18 12.11 8.62
N TRP A 70 22.31 11.99 7.61
CA TRP A 70 22.04 10.76 6.88
C TRP A 70 22.68 10.81 5.50
N SER A 71 22.85 9.65 4.85
CA SER A 71 23.21 9.62 3.44
C SER A 71 22.13 10.29 2.57
N GLN A 72 22.50 10.78 1.39
CA GLN A 72 21.51 11.38 0.48
C GLN A 72 20.40 10.39 0.09
N ALA A 73 20.75 9.11 -0.06
CA ALA A 73 19.79 8.05 -0.32
C ALA A 73 18.75 7.95 0.82
N GLU A 74 19.19 7.94 2.07
CA GLU A 74 18.29 7.91 3.23
C GLU A 74 17.40 9.14 3.32
N LYS A 75 17.93 10.34 3.09
CA LYS A 75 17.13 11.58 3.04
C LYS A 75 16.07 11.50 1.95
N ASN A 76 16.45 11.04 0.76
CA ASN A 76 15.55 10.90 -0.38
C ASN A 76 14.47 9.84 -0.11
N TYR A 77 14.84 8.69 0.46
CA TYR A 77 13.90 7.65 0.87
C TYR A 77 12.88 8.18 1.88
N ALA A 78 13.36 8.85 2.94
CA ALA A 78 12.49 9.46 3.94
C ALA A 78 11.56 10.51 3.32
N ALA A 79 12.07 11.37 2.45
CA ALA A 79 11.26 12.37 1.75
C ALA A 79 10.17 11.74 0.87
N MET A 80 10.46 10.62 0.20
CA MET A 80 9.46 9.84 -0.55
C MET A 80 8.37 9.30 0.40
N VAL A 81 8.75 8.70 1.53
CA VAL A 81 7.78 8.17 2.51
C VAL A 81 6.92 9.30 3.10
N THR A 82 7.52 10.44 3.49
CA THR A 82 6.78 11.62 3.98
C THR A 82 5.83 12.19 2.94
N ARG A 83 6.24 12.22 1.67
CA ARG A 83 5.37 12.68 0.58
C ARG A 83 4.15 11.77 0.42
N MET A 84 4.35 10.45 0.49
CA MET A 84 3.26 9.47 0.47
C MET A 84 2.32 9.67 1.66
N ASP A 85 2.86 9.78 2.87
CA ASP A 85 2.08 10.01 4.09
C ASP A 85 1.21 11.28 4.01
N ARG A 86 1.82 12.40 3.59
CA ARG A 86 1.10 13.65 3.33
C ARG A 86 -0.06 13.46 2.35
N ASP A 87 0.18 12.75 1.25
CA ASP A 87 -0.81 12.61 0.17
C ASP A 87 -1.91 11.60 0.51
N VAL A 88 -1.61 10.56 1.30
CA VAL A 88 -2.63 9.73 1.97
C VAL A 88 -3.45 10.59 2.94
N GLY A 89 -2.81 11.44 3.73
CA GLY A 89 -3.50 12.40 4.61
C GLY A 89 -4.46 13.31 3.86
N ARG A 90 -4.08 13.80 2.67
CA ARG A 90 -4.95 14.60 1.78
C ARG A 90 -6.13 13.80 1.27
N LEU A 91 -5.95 12.52 0.93
CA LEU A 91 -7.05 11.63 0.53
C LEU A 91 -8.05 11.45 1.69
N LEU A 92 -7.56 11.17 2.90
CA LEU A 92 -8.41 11.02 4.08
C LEU A 92 -9.15 12.32 4.44
N ALA A 93 -8.48 13.46 4.34
CA ALA A 93 -9.10 14.78 4.54
C ALA A 93 -10.20 15.04 3.49
N LEU A 94 -9.97 14.67 2.24
CA LEU A 94 -10.95 14.80 1.16
C LEU A 94 -12.21 13.94 1.42
N LEU A 95 -12.06 12.71 1.90
CA LEU A 95 -13.22 11.87 2.25
C LEU A 95 -14.11 12.54 3.31
N LYS A 96 -13.49 13.21 4.29
CA LYS A 96 -14.21 14.00 5.31
C LYS A 96 -14.84 15.25 4.73
N GLU A 97 -14.10 16.01 3.91
CA GLU A 97 -14.60 17.21 3.21
C GLU A 97 -15.87 16.91 2.40
N LEU A 98 -15.91 15.75 1.74
CA LEU A 98 -17.03 15.31 0.91
C LEU A 98 -18.14 14.61 1.70
N GLY A 99 -17.99 14.42 3.02
CA GLY A 99 -19.00 13.77 3.85
C GLY A 99 -19.18 12.26 3.61
N ILE A 100 -18.22 11.61 2.96
CA ILE A 100 -18.29 10.17 2.61
C ILE A 100 -17.35 9.28 3.45
N ASP A 101 -16.68 9.86 4.45
CA ASP A 101 -15.67 9.18 5.27
C ASP A 101 -16.22 7.93 6.00
N GLU A 102 -17.41 8.02 6.61
CA GLU A 102 -18.05 6.89 7.32
C GLU A 102 -18.57 5.79 6.37
N HIS A 103 -18.71 6.11 5.08
CA HIS A 103 -19.14 5.21 4.03
C HIS A 103 -17.98 4.68 3.18
N THR A 104 -16.73 5.00 3.56
CA THR A 104 -15.54 4.58 2.84
C THR A 104 -14.63 3.76 3.75
N VAL A 105 -14.35 2.52 3.35
CA VAL A 105 -13.26 1.72 3.95
C VAL A 105 -11.96 2.00 3.21
N VAL A 106 -10.88 2.27 3.96
CA VAL A 106 -9.55 2.52 3.41
C VAL A 106 -8.60 1.43 3.89
N PHE A 107 -7.99 0.74 2.94
CA PHE A 107 -6.90 -0.21 3.15
C PHE A 107 -5.57 0.44 2.76
N PHE A 108 -4.55 0.30 3.60
CA PHE A 108 -3.18 0.70 3.28
C PHE A 108 -2.25 -0.49 3.52
N CYS A 109 -1.45 -0.83 2.51
CA CYS A 109 -0.54 -1.98 2.56
C CYS A 109 0.70 -1.74 1.68
N SER A 110 1.77 -2.51 1.92
CA SER A 110 2.95 -2.61 1.05
C SER A 110 2.88 -3.88 0.20
N ASP A 111 3.37 -3.86 -1.04
CA ASP A 111 3.33 -5.00 -1.97
C ASP A 111 4.30 -6.14 -1.58
N ASN A 112 5.43 -5.79 -0.98
CA ASN A 112 6.44 -6.70 -0.45
C ASN A 112 7.17 -6.05 0.74
N GLY A 113 8.05 -6.83 1.38
CA GLY A 113 8.93 -6.35 2.43
C GLY A 113 9.93 -5.27 1.99
N TRP A 114 10.67 -4.73 2.96
CA TRP A 114 11.66 -3.67 2.76
C TRP A 114 12.83 -4.14 1.89
N THR A 115 13.66 -3.24 1.37
CA THR A 115 14.90 -3.62 0.65
C THR A 115 16.12 -2.87 1.18
N PRO A 116 17.27 -3.56 1.36
CA PRO A 116 18.52 -2.93 1.81
C PRO A 116 19.12 -2.03 0.73
N SER A 117 18.74 -2.16 -0.54
CA SER A 117 19.33 -1.38 -1.64
C SER A 117 19.04 0.13 -1.57
N TYR A 118 18.02 0.54 -0.81
CA TYR A 118 17.63 1.95 -0.67
C TYR A 118 18.23 2.62 0.56
N CYS A 119 18.47 1.83 1.62
CA CYS A 119 18.86 2.37 2.92
C CYS A 119 20.24 1.84 3.38
N GLY A 120 20.87 0.94 2.62
CA GLY A 120 22.11 0.26 3.01
C GLY A 120 21.92 -0.67 4.21
N ALA A 121 22.87 -1.57 4.42
CA ALA A 121 22.87 -2.47 5.60
C ALA A 121 23.07 -1.73 6.94
N LYS A 122 23.49 -0.45 6.89
CA LYS A 122 23.73 0.42 8.04
C LYS A 122 22.64 1.48 8.23
N SER A 123 21.47 1.31 7.62
CA SER A 123 20.41 2.32 7.70
C SER A 123 20.00 2.62 9.13
N GLU A 124 19.87 3.91 9.44
CA GLU A 124 19.27 4.38 10.70
C GLU A 124 17.79 3.97 10.84
N PHE A 125 17.09 3.73 9.72
CA PHE A 125 15.64 3.49 9.73
C PHE A 125 15.24 2.10 10.21
N LYS A 126 16.17 1.13 10.21
CA LYS A 126 15.91 -0.26 10.61
C LYS A 126 14.61 -0.81 9.98
N SER A 127 14.42 -0.60 8.67
CA SER A 127 13.13 -0.78 7.98
C SER A 127 12.52 -2.20 8.08
N GLY A 128 13.35 -3.22 8.31
CA GLY A 128 12.89 -4.59 8.56
C GLY A 128 12.48 -4.88 10.00
N GLY A 129 12.74 -3.95 10.92
CA GLY A 129 12.56 -4.17 12.35
C GLY A 129 13.29 -5.43 12.84
N PRO A 130 12.64 -6.28 13.67
CA PRO A 130 13.22 -7.54 14.12
C PRO A 130 13.09 -8.68 13.08
N LEU A 131 12.46 -8.44 11.93
CA LEU A 131 12.12 -9.50 10.99
C LEU A 131 13.32 -9.90 10.13
N ARG A 132 13.46 -11.20 9.90
CA ARG A 132 14.53 -11.77 9.07
C ARG A 132 14.22 -11.57 7.60
N GLY A 133 15.23 -11.25 6.79
CA GLY A 133 15.11 -11.15 5.33
C GLY A 133 14.55 -9.82 4.84
N ASN A 134 14.42 -9.70 3.52
CA ASN A 134 13.98 -8.49 2.83
C ASN A 134 13.34 -8.87 1.48
N LYS A 135 13.00 -7.87 0.66
CA LYS A 135 12.41 -8.02 -0.68
C LYS A 135 13.16 -9.09 -1.50
N GLY A 136 12.41 -10.07 -1.99
CA GLY A 136 12.96 -11.18 -2.77
C GLY A 136 13.40 -12.38 -1.93
N ASN A 137 13.07 -12.40 -0.64
CA ASN A 137 13.21 -13.58 0.22
C ASN A 137 11.85 -13.97 0.82
N LEU A 138 11.71 -15.25 1.18
CA LEU A 138 10.49 -15.80 1.80
C LEU A 138 10.57 -15.87 3.34
N TYR A 139 11.45 -15.07 3.96
CA TYR A 139 11.42 -14.85 5.40
C TYR A 139 10.45 -13.70 5.73
N GLU A 140 10.03 -13.60 6.99
CA GLU A 140 9.11 -12.58 7.49
C GLU A 140 9.38 -11.15 6.96
N GLY A 141 10.63 -10.68 6.96
CA GLY A 141 10.98 -9.34 6.49
C GLY A 141 10.80 -9.12 4.98
N GLY A 142 10.57 -10.19 4.20
CA GLY A 142 10.27 -10.15 2.78
C GLY A 142 8.77 -10.28 2.44
N ILE A 143 7.99 -10.99 3.27
CA ILE A 143 6.58 -11.31 2.99
C ILE A 143 5.59 -10.70 3.99
N ARG A 144 6.02 -10.35 5.20
CA ARG A 144 5.20 -9.68 6.22
C ARG A 144 5.32 -8.17 6.07
N VAL A 145 4.19 -7.54 5.79
CA VAL A 145 4.08 -6.12 5.44
C VAL A 145 3.09 -5.40 6.36
N PRO A 146 3.19 -4.06 6.50
CA PRO A 146 2.17 -3.31 7.23
C PRO A 146 0.82 -3.42 6.52
N MET A 147 -0.25 -3.63 7.30
CA MET A 147 -1.63 -3.53 6.85
C MET A 147 -2.39 -2.64 7.84
N LEU A 148 -3.07 -1.62 7.34
CA LEU A 148 -3.97 -0.78 8.10
C LEU A 148 -5.33 -0.76 7.42
N VAL A 149 -6.40 -0.95 8.19
CA VAL A 149 -7.77 -0.83 7.71
C VAL A 149 -8.49 0.22 8.54
N ARG A 150 -9.08 1.20 7.86
CA ARG A 150 -9.82 2.29 8.49
C ARG A 150 -11.23 2.35 7.93
N TRP A 151 -12.22 2.26 8.82
CA TRP A 151 -13.63 2.44 8.49
C TRP A 151 -14.35 3.09 9.68
N PRO A 152 -14.50 4.42 9.67
CA PRO A 152 -15.14 5.16 10.76
C PRO A 152 -16.56 4.64 11.04
N GLY A 153 -16.91 4.51 12.32
CA GLY A 153 -18.21 3.97 12.75
C GLY A 153 -18.38 2.45 12.61
N ARG A 154 -17.42 1.74 11.99
CA ARG A 154 -17.47 0.27 11.80
C ARG A 154 -16.30 -0.48 12.46
N ILE A 155 -15.11 0.11 12.47
CA ILE A 155 -13.90 -0.45 13.09
C ILE A 155 -13.56 0.33 14.36
N THR A 156 -13.24 -0.37 15.44
CA THR A 156 -12.77 0.25 16.70
C THR A 156 -11.42 0.95 16.46
N PRO A 157 -11.31 2.28 16.69
CA PRO A 157 -10.06 3.01 16.47
C PRO A 157 -8.92 2.50 17.36
N GLY A 158 -7.72 2.39 16.80
CA GLY A 158 -6.52 1.97 17.54
C GLY A 158 -6.48 0.48 17.88
N ALA A 159 -7.44 -0.32 17.43
CA ALA A 159 -7.41 -1.77 17.58
C ALA A 159 -6.19 -2.36 16.83
N VAL A 160 -5.59 -3.38 17.43
CA VAL A 160 -4.53 -4.21 16.84
C VAL A 160 -5.07 -5.63 16.75
N SER A 161 -4.81 -6.31 15.64
CA SER A 161 -5.23 -7.68 15.41
C SER A 161 -4.03 -8.51 14.95
N ASP A 162 -3.88 -9.69 15.56
CA ASP A 162 -2.91 -10.71 15.14
C ASP A 162 -3.53 -11.69 14.14
N GLN A 163 -4.73 -11.41 13.61
CA GLN A 163 -5.36 -12.22 12.58
C GLN A 163 -4.44 -12.33 11.36
N VAL A 164 -4.12 -13.56 10.98
CA VAL A 164 -3.31 -13.87 9.80
C VAL A 164 -4.13 -13.53 8.55
N TRP A 165 -3.48 -12.85 7.61
CA TRP A 165 -4.05 -12.32 6.36
C TRP A 165 -3.03 -12.49 5.24
N ALA A 166 -3.49 -12.85 4.04
CA ALA A 166 -2.71 -12.81 2.81
C ALA A 166 -3.34 -11.91 1.74
N PHE A 167 -2.57 -11.45 0.76
CA PHE A 167 -3.06 -10.53 -0.28
C PHE A 167 -4.27 -11.09 -1.07
N TRP A 168 -4.33 -12.41 -1.26
CA TRP A 168 -5.44 -13.07 -1.95
C TRP A 168 -6.76 -13.05 -1.13
N ASP A 169 -6.71 -12.76 0.18
CA ASP A 169 -7.90 -12.56 1.02
C ASP A 169 -8.60 -11.23 0.76
N PHE A 170 -7.92 -10.27 0.11
CA PHE A 170 -8.52 -8.98 -0.22
C PHE A 170 -9.75 -9.12 -1.12
N LEU A 171 -9.68 -9.98 -2.14
CA LEU A 171 -10.76 -10.14 -3.11
C LEU A 171 -12.09 -10.60 -2.46
N PRO A 172 -12.15 -11.72 -1.72
CA PRO A 172 -13.37 -12.12 -1.04
C PRO A 172 -13.80 -11.14 0.05
N THR A 173 -12.85 -10.51 0.75
CA THR A 173 -13.18 -9.46 1.73
C THR A 173 -13.85 -8.25 1.07
N ALA A 174 -13.36 -7.80 -0.08
CA ALA A 174 -13.93 -6.69 -0.82
C ALA A 174 -15.30 -7.04 -1.41
N ALA A 175 -15.49 -8.29 -1.88
CA ALA A 175 -16.78 -8.80 -2.33
C ALA A 175 -17.82 -8.76 -1.20
N ASP A 176 -17.46 -9.29 -0.01
CA ASP A 176 -18.33 -9.26 1.18
C ASP A 176 -18.70 -7.82 1.58
N ILE A 177 -17.74 -6.89 1.58
CA ILE A 177 -17.98 -5.47 1.88
C ILE A 177 -18.97 -4.86 0.88
N ALA A 178 -18.87 -5.23 -0.40
CA ALA A 178 -19.74 -4.77 -1.47
C ALA A 178 -21.10 -5.50 -1.51
N GLY A 179 -21.30 -6.55 -0.70
CA GLY A 179 -22.47 -7.42 -0.77
C GLY A 179 -22.56 -8.22 -2.07
N ALA A 180 -21.41 -8.58 -2.65
CA ALA A 180 -21.29 -9.36 -3.88
C ALA A 180 -20.70 -10.74 -3.59
N ASP A 181 -21.00 -11.72 -4.45
CA ASP A 181 -20.37 -13.03 -4.38
C ASP A 181 -18.95 -12.99 -4.96
N PRO A 182 -17.94 -13.54 -4.28
CA PRO A 182 -16.61 -13.68 -4.86
C PRO A 182 -16.61 -14.74 -5.97
N PRO A 183 -15.62 -14.70 -6.89
CA PRO A 183 -15.44 -15.77 -7.87
C PRO A 183 -15.25 -17.14 -7.21
N VAL A 184 -15.70 -18.20 -7.88
CA VAL A 184 -15.46 -19.58 -7.44
C VAL A 184 -14.01 -20.00 -7.70
N GLY A 185 -13.47 -20.90 -6.88
CA GLY A 185 -12.13 -21.46 -7.07
C GLY A 185 -11.00 -20.51 -6.72
N ILE A 186 -11.22 -19.60 -5.77
CA ILE A 186 -10.18 -18.74 -5.19
C ILE A 186 -9.66 -19.33 -3.88
N ASP A 187 -8.41 -19.03 -3.55
CA ASP A 187 -7.77 -19.49 -2.31
C ASP A 187 -8.06 -18.57 -1.11
N GLY A 188 -8.57 -17.37 -1.36
CA GLY A 188 -8.82 -16.36 -0.32
C GLY A 188 -10.02 -16.64 0.55
N LEU A 189 -9.93 -16.19 1.80
CA LEU A 189 -11.01 -16.17 2.77
C LEU A 189 -11.38 -14.71 3.09
N SER A 190 -12.67 -14.46 3.31
CA SER A 190 -13.10 -13.14 3.77
C SER A 190 -12.65 -12.90 5.21
N MET A 191 -11.98 -11.76 5.40
CA MET A 191 -11.49 -11.28 6.69
C MET A 191 -12.40 -10.20 7.28
N LEU A 192 -13.58 -9.98 6.68
CA LEU A 192 -14.54 -8.98 7.16
C LEU A 192 -14.95 -9.20 8.63
N PRO A 193 -15.18 -10.43 9.13
CA PRO A 193 -15.44 -10.64 10.55
C PRO A 193 -14.31 -10.10 11.43
N ALA A 194 -13.06 -10.47 11.15
CA ALA A 194 -11.90 -9.98 11.89
C ALA A 194 -11.75 -8.45 11.83
N ILE A 195 -11.93 -7.84 10.64
CA ILE A 195 -11.90 -6.39 10.46
C ILE A 195 -12.92 -5.70 11.37
N LEU A 196 -14.12 -6.27 11.50
CA LEU A 196 -15.19 -5.72 12.34
C LEU A 196 -15.08 -6.12 13.82
N GLY A 197 -13.96 -6.72 14.24
CA GLY A 197 -13.73 -7.16 15.62
C GLY A 197 -14.62 -8.35 16.05
N ARG A 198 -15.11 -9.14 15.09
CA ARG A 198 -15.93 -10.34 15.32
C ARG A 198 -15.05 -11.59 15.25
N GLU A 199 -15.58 -12.70 15.77
CA GLU A 199 -14.92 -14.01 15.69
C GLU A 199 -14.66 -14.43 14.24
N GLN A 200 -13.40 -14.66 13.89
CA GLN A 200 -12.98 -15.18 12.59
C GLN A 200 -12.94 -16.71 12.63
N ARG A 201 -14.04 -17.36 12.22
CA ARG A 201 -14.19 -18.82 12.28
C ARG A 201 -13.43 -19.56 11.19
N GLN A 202 -13.36 -18.96 9.99
CA GLN A 202 -12.62 -19.52 8.88
C GLN A 202 -11.17 -19.06 8.97
N GLN A 203 -10.25 -20.00 8.94
CA GLN A 203 -8.81 -19.78 9.01
C GLN A 203 -8.15 -20.59 7.89
N HIS A 204 -7.06 -20.07 7.37
CA HIS A 204 -6.20 -20.82 6.46
C HIS A 204 -5.52 -21.95 7.24
N GLU A 205 -5.51 -23.17 6.68
CA GLU A 205 -4.70 -24.26 7.23
C GLU A 205 -3.20 -23.92 7.11
N PHE A 206 -2.83 -23.30 5.99
CA PHE A 206 -1.50 -22.78 5.70
C PHE A 206 -1.60 -21.63 4.69
N LEU A 207 -0.56 -20.81 4.62
CA LEU A 207 -0.36 -19.84 3.55
C LEU A 207 0.87 -20.27 2.75
N TYR A 208 0.82 -20.22 1.42
CA TYR A 208 1.92 -20.71 0.59
C TYR A 208 2.57 -19.59 -0.22
N TRP A 209 3.90 -19.57 -0.24
CA TRP A 209 4.68 -18.72 -1.14
C TRP A 209 5.71 -19.55 -1.90
N GLU A 210 5.89 -19.24 -3.18
CA GLU A 210 7.00 -19.72 -3.98
C GLU A 210 7.77 -18.58 -4.64
N PHE A 211 9.09 -18.74 -4.73
CA PHE A 211 9.96 -17.80 -5.43
C PHE A 211 10.99 -18.58 -6.25
N ARG A 212 11.04 -18.31 -7.55
CA ARG A 212 11.88 -19.06 -8.51
C ARG A 212 13.13 -18.30 -8.96
N THR A 213 13.19 -17.00 -8.68
CA THR A 213 14.31 -16.15 -9.11
C THR A 213 15.52 -16.40 -8.20
N GLY A 214 16.63 -16.86 -8.77
CA GLY A 214 17.87 -17.15 -8.01
C GLY A 214 17.90 -18.52 -7.32
N GLY A 215 16.98 -19.43 -7.69
CA GLY A 215 16.83 -20.75 -7.10
C GLY A 215 15.41 -20.96 -6.57
N PHE A 216 14.97 -22.21 -6.41
CA PHE A 216 13.65 -22.52 -5.85
C PHE A 216 13.64 -22.28 -4.34
N GLN A 217 12.70 -21.47 -3.88
CA GLN A 217 12.40 -21.23 -2.48
C GLN A 217 10.90 -21.39 -2.26
N GLN A 218 10.53 -21.90 -1.09
CA GLN A 218 9.14 -21.98 -0.64
C GLN A 218 9.02 -21.60 0.85
N ALA A 219 7.86 -21.08 1.22
CA ALA A 219 7.45 -20.88 2.61
C ALA A 219 6.00 -21.33 2.78
N VAL A 220 5.71 -21.91 3.94
CA VAL A 220 4.41 -22.43 4.37
C VAL A 220 4.15 -21.95 5.78
#